data_AF-A0A4D6L767-F1
#
_entry.id   AF-A0A4D6L767-F1
#
_cell.length_a   1.000
_cell.length_b   1.000
_cell.length_c   1.000
_cell.angle_alpha   90.00
_cell.angle_beta   90.00
_cell.angle_gamma   90.00
#
_symmetry.space_group_name_H-M   'P 1'
#
loop_
_entity.id
_entity.type
_entity.pdbx_description
1 polymer ?
#
loop_
_entity_poly.entity_id
_entity_poly.type
_entity_poly.pdbx_seq_one_letter_code
_entity_poly.pdbx_strand_id
1 'polypeptide(L)'
;MDSSRSEGKRVLRNDEEEEDEEEEEEEEEVETDFGEDGRRNKRVMRDLYGKKGWKGGGSMPPSCQVDNCDADLSEAKQYHRRHKVCEYHAKAHSVHMAGLQQRFCQQCSRFHELSEFDESKRSCRARLVGHNERRRKNAVDYRGE
;
A
#
# COMPACT_ATOMS: atom_id res chain seq x y z
N MET A 1 -1.44 64.83 -32.95
CA MET A 1 -1.96 65.15 -31.60
C MET A 1 -1.55 64.02 -30.69
N ASP A 2 -0.69 64.39 -29.76
CA ASP A 2 -0.16 63.62 -28.64
C ASP A 2 -1.25 63.24 -27.63
N SER A 3 -0.91 62.28 -26.74
CA SER A 3 -1.54 61.88 -25.46
C SER A 3 -2.27 60.54 -25.47
N SER A 4 -2.13 59.63 -24.49
CA SER A 4 -1.34 59.58 -23.26
C SER A 4 -1.53 58.19 -22.60
N ARG A 5 -0.50 57.69 -21.88
CA ARG A 5 -0.54 56.88 -20.63
C ARG A 5 -1.58 55.75 -20.51
N SER A 6 -1.19 54.51 -20.21
CA SER A 6 -0.69 54.16 -18.87
C SER A 6 -0.20 52.72 -18.79
N GLU A 7 0.77 52.52 -17.90
CA GLU A 7 1.33 51.24 -17.49
C GLU A 7 0.27 50.37 -16.78
N GLY A 8 0.22 49.09 -17.13
CA GLY A 8 -0.65 48.09 -16.52
C GLY A 8 0.08 46.79 -16.26
N LYS A 9 1.07 46.81 -15.36
CA LYS A 9 1.61 45.61 -14.70
C LYS A 9 0.46 44.92 -13.96
N ARG A 10 0.08 43.70 -14.36
CA ARG A 10 -0.55 42.75 -13.45
C ARG A 10 0.12 41.40 -13.59
N VAL A 11 0.91 41.14 -12.54
CA VAL A 11 1.48 39.88 -12.07
C VAL A 11 0.52 38.72 -12.37
N LEU A 12 1.00 37.72 -13.12
CA LEU A 12 0.39 36.39 -13.11
C LEU A 12 0.62 35.83 -11.71
N ARG A 13 -0.45 35.81 -10.91
CA ARG A 13 -0.47 35.19 -9.61
C ARG A 13 -0.53 33.67 -9.87
N ASN A 14 0.56 32.99 -9.54
CA ASN A 14 0.58 31.54 -9.42
C ASN A 14 -0.27 31.18 -8.20
N ASP A 15 -1.46 30.68 -8.45
CA ASP A 15 -2.30 29.95 -7.48
C ASP A 15 -2.57 28.61 -8.17
N GLU A 16 -1.56 27.72 -8.14
CA GLU A 16 -1.79 26.29 -8.35
C GLU A 16 -2.39 25.78 -7.04
N GLU A 17 -3.71 25.74 -7.01
CA GLU A 17 -4.54 25.10 -6.00
C GLU A 17 -4.32 23.58 -6.11
N GLU A 18 -3.38 23.04 -5.33
CA GLU A 18 -3.33 21.60 -5.06
C GLU A 18 -4.04 21.37 -3.72
N GLU A 19 -5.31 21.00 -3.83
CA GLU A 19 -6.17 20.50 -2.75
C GLU A 19 -5.61 19.14 -2.29
N ASP A 20 -4.86 19.13 -1.18
CA ASP A 20 -4.48 17.90 -0.48
C ASP A 20 -5.68 17.51 0.41
N GLU A 21 -6.58 16.70 -0.15
CA GLU A 21 -7.74 16.14 0.55
C GLU A 21 -7.26 15.22 1.69
N GLU A 22 -7.65 15.59 2.91
CA GLU A 22 -7.45 14.86 4.16
C GLU A 22 -8.20 13.51 4.10
N GLU A 23 -7.49 12.38 4.01
CA GLU A 23 -8.05 11.05 4.32
C GLU A 23 -7.91 10.78 5.83
N GLU A 24 -8.94 11.14 6.61
CA GLU A 24 -9.17 10.62 7.95
C GLU A 24 -9.65 9.15 7.84
N GLU A 25 -8.82 8.18 8.21
CA GLU A 25 -9.30 6.80 8.48
C GLU A 25 -9.85 6.75 9.91
N GLU A 26 -11.19 6.75 10.03
CA GLU A 26 -11.95 6.43 11.23
C GLU A 26 -11.72 4.95 11.59
N GLU A 27 -10.99 4.68 12.68
CA GLU A 27 -10.76 3.32 13.16
C GLU A 27 -11.89 2.92 14.13
N GLU A 28 -12.90 2.19 13.64
CA GLU A 28 -13.90 1.55 14.50
C GLU A 28 -13.25 0.47 15.40
N GLU A 29 -13.29 0.72 16.70
CA GLU A 29 -12.90 -0.20 17.76
C GLU A 29 -14.01 -1.24 17.97
N VAL A 30 -13.78 -2.51 17.56
CA VAL A 30 -14.66 -3.62 17.94
C VAL A 30 -14.01 -4.40 19.07
N GLU A 31 -14.39 -4.06 20.30
CA GLU A 31 -14.12 -4.85 21.49
C GLU A 31 -14.91 -6.18 21.40
N THR A 32 -14.20 -7.31 21.38
CA THR A 32 -14.82 -8.61 21.62
C THR A 32 -14.28 -9.22 22.90
N ASP A 33 -15.11 -9.15 23.93
CA ASP A 33 -14.99 -9.92 25.17
C ASP A 33 -15.11 -11.41 24.85
N PHE A 34 -14.09 -12.20 25.18
CA PHE A 34 -14.20 -13.65 25.21
C PHE A 34 -13.62 -14.17 26.52
N GLY A 35 -14.53 -14.50 27.43
CA GLY A 35 -14.28 -15.12 28.72
C GLY A 35 -13.48 -16.43 28.62
N GLU A 36 -12.68 -16.62 29.67
CA GLU A 36 -11.93 -17.82 29.98
C GLU A 36 -12.87 -19.00 30.31
N ASP A 37 -12.50 -20.19 29.84
CA ASP A 37 -12.62 -21.50 30.52
C ASP A 37 -13.06 -22.68 29.63
N GLY A 38 -12.23 -23.74 29.62
CA GLY A 38 -12.77 -25.09 29.80
C GLY A 38 -12.98 -25.99 28.57
N ARG A 39 -11.89 -26.39 27.91
CA ARG A 39 -11.65 -27.71 27.26
C ARG A 39 -12.79 -28.76 27.33
N ARG A 40 -13.34 -29.18 26.18
CA ARG A 40 -13.66 -30.60 25.86
C ARG A 40 -14.10 -30.85 24.40
N ASN A 41 -13.17 -31.39 23.62
CA ASN A 41 -13.33 -32.48 22.66
C ASN A 41 -14.54 -32.48 21.68
N LYS A 42 -14.30 -32.05 20.42
CA LYS A 42 -14.97 -32.66 19.26
C LYS A 42 -14.04 -32.71 18.05
N ARG A 43 -13.26 -33.81 17.96
CA ARG A 43 -12.65 -34.24 16.71
C ARG A 43 -13.76 -34.72 15.79
N VAL A 44 -14.06 -34.00 14.72
CA VAL A 44 -14.72 -34.56 13.53
C VAL A 44 -14.23 -33.85 12.27
N MET A 45 -13.79 -34.67 11.31
CA MET A 45 -13.66 -34.42 9.87
C MET A 45 -12.68 -33.33 9.43
N ARG A 46 -11.44 -33.76 9.14
CA ARG A 46 -10.58 -33.07 8.17
C ARG A 46 -10.65 -33.85 6.86
N ASP A 47 -11.31 -33.24 5.90
CA ASP A 47 -11.32 -33.61 4.51
C ASP A 47 -9.90 -33.90 4.01
N LEU A 48 -9.77 -35.09 3.44
CA LEU A 48 -8.77 -35.45 2.46
C LEU A 48 -8.88 -34.39 1.36
N TYR A 49 -7.81 -33.65 1.08
CA TYR A 49 -7.35 -33.07 -0.21
C TYR A 49 -6.47 -31.84 0.10
N GLY A 50 -5.16 -32.09 0.19
CA GLY A 50 -4.12 -31.10 -0.13
C GLY A 50 -3.90 -29.93 0.84
N LYS A 51 -3.20 -30.17 1.96
CA LYS A 51 -2.48 -29.09 2.64
C LYS A 51 -1.22 -29.64 3.32
N LYS A 52 -0.09 -29.44 2.65
CA LYS A 52 1.26 -29.69 3.16
C LYS A 52 1.52 -28.67 4.26
N GLY A 53 1.01 -28.97 5.46
CA GLY A 53 1.17 -28.14 6.66
C GLY A 53 2.63 -28.15 7.08
N TRP A 54 3.21 -26.95 7.16
CA TRP A 54 4.56 -26.77 7.68
C TRP A 54 4.68 -27.31 9.10
N LYS A 55 5.83 -27.95 9.32
CA LYS A 55 6.29 -28.49 10.60
C LYS A 55 6.27 -27.38 11.65
N GLY A 56 5.78 -27.72 12.84
CA GLY A 56 5.89 -26.90 14.02
C GLY A 56 7.36 -26.57 14.34
N GLY A 57 7.58 -25.30 14.62
CA GLY A 57 8.69 -24.72 15.37
C GLY A 57 8.07 -23.55 16.12
N GLY A 58 8.53 -23.27 17.35
CA GLY A 58 7.90 -22.31 18.27
C GLY A 58 7.39 -21.04 17.57
N SER A 59 6.18 -20.60 17.93
CA SER A 59 5.49 -19.46 17.34
C SER A 59 6.25 -18.17 17.65
N MET A 60 7.38 -17.96 16.99
CA MET A 60 7.95 -16.63 16.90
C MET A 60 6.90 -15.73 16.25
N PRO A 61 6.63 -14.57 16.85
CA PRO A 61 5.67 -13.65 16.29
C PRO A 61 6.06 -13.32 14.84
N PRO A 62 5.09 -13.19 13.92
CA PRO A 62 5.39 -12.82 12.54
C PRO A 62 6.08 -11.45 12.54
N SER A 63 7.30 -11.36 12.02
CA SER A 63 8.05 -10.10 11.91
C SER A 63 8.12 -9.59 10.48
N CYS A 64 8.49 -8.32 10.32
CA CYS A 64 8.78 -7.70 9.03
C CYS A 64 9.94 -8.43 8.32
N GLN A 65 9.84 -8.57 6.99
CA GLN A 65 10.87 -9.25 6.19
C GLN A 65 12.02 -8.33 5.74
N VAL A 66 11.95 -7.03 6.03
CA VAL A 66 12.95 -6.03 5.61
C VAL A 66 14.23 -6.18 6.43
N ASP A 67 15.39 -5.98 5.80
CA ASP A 67 16.69 -6.13 6.46
C ASP A 67 16.79 -5.17 7.66
N ASN A 68 17.24 -5.70 8.80
CA ASN A 68 17.36 -4.97 10.07
C ASN A 68 16.03 -4.40 10.61
N CYS A 69 14.90 -5.03 10.28
CA CYS A 69 13.60 -4.69 10.84
C CYS A 69 12.99 -5.86 11.61
N ASP A 70 12.98 -5.75 12.94
CA ASP A 70 12.34 -6.73 13.84
C ASP A 70 10.94 -6.29 14.29
N ALA A 71 10.27 -5.43 13.51
CA ALA A 71 8.93 -4.97 13.85
C ALA A 71 7.96 -6.16 13.96
N ASP A 72 7.29 -6.27 15.10
CA ASP A 72 6.27 -7.28 15.36
C ASP A 72 5.01 -6.98 14.54
N LEU A 73 4.48 -8.01 13.86
CA LEU A 73 3.25 -7.94 13.09
C LEU A 73 2.10 -8.69 13.78
N SER A 74 2.27 -9.19 15.01
CA SER A 74 1.24 -9.95 15.74
C SER A 74 -0.09 -9.19 15.83
N GLU A 75 -0.02 -7.89 16.12
CA GLU A 75 -1.16 -6.97 16.25
C GLU A 75 -1.40 -6.11 14.99
N ALA A 76 -0.61 -6.29 13.92
CA ALA A 76 -0.76 -5.50 12.71
C ALA A 76 -2.01 -5.89 11.89
N LYS A 77 -2.52 -4.94 11.09
CA LYS A 77 -3.64 -5.18 10.14
C LYS A 77 -3.35 -6.41 9.27
N GLN A 78 -4.39 -7.19 8.90
CA GLN A 78 -4.25 -8.49 8.22
C GLN A 78 -3.41 -8.42 6.93
N TYR A 79 -3.49 -7.31 6.19
CA TYR A 79 -2.67 -7.06 5.00
C TYR A 79 -1.17 -7.11 5.31
N HIS A 80 -0.72 -6.37 6.32
CA HIS A 80 0.66 -6.30 6.78
C HIS A 80 1.18 -7.68 7.20
N ARG A 81 0.36 -8.45 7.94
CA ARG A 81 0.67 -9.82 8.35
C ARG A 81 0.83 -10.78 7.17
N ARG A 82 -0.08 -10.71 6.20
CA ARG A 82 -0.06 -11.56 5.00
C ARG A 82 1.20 -11.32 4.17
N HIS A 83 1.59 -10.05 4.03
CA HIS A 83 2.72 -9.63 3.20
C HIS A 83 4.04 -9.51 3.97
N LYS A 84 4.05 -9.79 5.29
CA LYS A 84 5.21 -9.71 6.17
C LYS A 84 5.95 -8.38 6.06
N VAL A 85 5.19 -7.29 6.09
CA VAL A 85 5.70 -5.93 5.96
C VAL A 85 4.99 -5.07 7.00
N CYS A 86 5.75 -4.29 7.78
CA CYS A 86 5.15 -3.34 8.71
C CYS A 86 4.61 -2.11 7.97
N GLU A 87 3.74 -1.35 8.63
CA GLU A 87 3.11 -0.17 8.03
C GLU A 87 4.14 0.86 7.54
N TYR A 88 5.19 1.09 8.33
CA TYR A 88 6.29 1.97 7.96
C TYR A 88 6.93 1.56 6.63
N HIS A 89 7.31 0.28 6.48
CA HIS A 89 7.96 -0.21 5.26
C HIS A 89 7.01 -0.36 4.07
N ALA A 90 5.71 -0.51 4.31
CA ALA A 90 4.71 -0.46 3.25
C ALA A 90 4.58 0.95 2.66
N LYS A 91 4.82 1.99 3.47
CA LYS A 91 4.76 3.41 3.05
C LYS A 91 6.12 4.02 2.70
N ALA A 92 7.22 3.41 3.12
CA ALA A 92 8.58 3.91 2.92
C ALA A 92 8.91 4.12 1.43
N HIS A 93 9.65 5.20 1.14
CA HIS A 93 10.11 5.49 -0.23
C HIS A 93 11.16 4.46 -0.69
N SER A 94 12.05 4.04 0.20
CA SER A 94 13.11 3.06 -0.08
C SER A 94 13.44 2.24 1.15
N VAL A 95 13.70 0.96 0.96
CA VAL A 95 14.17 0.02 1.98
C VAL A 95 15.38 -0.74 1.47
N HIS A 96 16.27 -1.17 2.36
CA HIS A 96 17.33 -2.10 2.00
C HIS A 96 16.82 -3.53 2.18
N MET A 97 16.88 -4.33 1.12
CA MET A 97 16.61 -5.76 1.17
C MET A 97 17.52 -6.52 0.22
N ALA A 98 18.12 -7.60 0.72
CA ALA A 98 19.05 -8.44 -0.04
C ALA A 98 20.20 -7.64 -0.69
N GLY A 99 20.65 -6.57 -0.03
CA GLY A 99 21.72 -5.70 -0.52
C GLY A 99 21.31 -4.73 -1.64
N LEU A 100 20.04 -4.66 -2.01
CA LEU A 100 19.51 -3.74 -3.00
C LEU A 100 18.55 -2.73 -2.35
N GLN A 101 18.46 -1.54 -2.95
CA GLN A 101 17.40 -0.61 -2.59
C GLN A 101 16.11 -0.99 -3.29
N GLN A 102 15.10 -1.32 -2.50
CA GLN A 102 13.80 -1.77 -2.98
C GLN A 102 12.70 -0.88 -2.42
N ARG A 103 11.52 -0.98 -3.03
CA ARG A 103 10.30 -0.32 -2.55
C ARG A 103 9.12 -1.26 -2.70
N PHE A 104 8.18 -1.15 -1.76
CA PHE A 104 6.95 -1.92 -1.78
C PHE A 104 5.97 -1.37 -2.84
N CYS A 105 5.60 -2.21 -3.80
CA CYS A 105 4.57 -1.87 -4.79
C CYS A 105 3.19 -2.23 -4.23
N GLN A 106 2.33 -1.23 -3.98
CA GLN A 106 0.99 -1.45 -3.44
C GLN A 106 0.13 -2.38 -4.31
N GLN A 107 0.25 -2.28 -5.63
CA GLN A 107 -0.57 -3.04 -6.58
C GLN A 107 -0.09 -4.48 -6.78
N CYS A 108 1.18 -4.76 -6.49
CA CYS A 108 1.76 -6.10 -6.59
C CYS A 108 1.86 -6.77 -5.22
N SER A 109 1.77 -5.99 -4.14
CA SER A 109 2.04 -6.41 -2.76
C SER A 109 3.39 -7.13 -2.61
N ARG A 110 4.40 -6.62 -3.30
CA ARG A 110 5.77 -7.16 -3.38
C ARG A 110 6.79 -6.03 -3.45
N PHE A 111 8.01 -6.33 -3.03
CA PHE A 111 9.14 -5.43 -3.18
C PHE A 111 9.76 -5.56 -4.56
N HIS A 112 10.02 -4.41 -5.18
CA HIS A 112 10.70 -4.26 -6.45
C HIS A 112 11.90 -3.33 -6.26
N GLU A 113 12.90 -3.41 -7.11
CA GLU A 113 14.02 -2.47 -7.09
C GLU A 113 13.52 -1.04 -7.34
N LEU A 114 14.14 -0.03 -6.71
CA LEU A 114 13.76 1.37 -6.91
C LEU A 114 13.77 1.80 -8.38
N SER A 115 14.66 1.20 -9.19
CA SER A 115 14.78 1.41 -10.63
C SER A 115 13.50 1.08 -11.42
N GLU A 116 12.61 0.24 -10.87
CA GLU A 116 11.35 -0.16 -11.49
C GLU A 116 10.19 0.81 -11.23
N PHE A 117 10.42 1.89 -10.48
CA PHE A 117 9.40 2.88 -10.13
C PHE A 117 9.63 4.21 -10.84
N ASP A 118 8.54 4.94 -11.03
CA ASP A 118 8.58 6.38 -11.22
C ASP A 118 8.31 6.99 -9.85
N GLU A 119 9.26 7.70 -9.25
CA GLU A 119 9.25 8.17 -7.83
C GLU A 119 7.92 8.82 -7.41
N SER A 120 7.23 9.46 -8.37
CA SER A 120 5.91 10.07 -8.21
C SER A 120 4.75 9.09 -7.97
N LYS A 121 4.94 7.78 -8.18
CA LYS A 121 3.89 6.75 -8.10
C LYS A 121 4.31 5.59 -7.21
N ARG A 122 3.40 5.10 -6.37
CA ARG A 122 3.62 3.98 -5.41
C ARG A 122 3.52 2.58 -6.03
N SER A 123 3.41 2.49 -7.35
CA SER A 123 3.24 1.25 -8.11
C SER A 123 4.36 1.12 -9.14
N CYS A 124 4.84 -0.09 -9.39
CA CYS A 124 5.90 -0.33 -10.37
C CYS A 124 5.43 -0.01 -11.80
N ARG A 125 6.37 0.40 -12.66
CA ARG A 125 6.12 0.79 -14.06
C ARG A 125 5.33 -0.26 -14.84
N ALA A 126 5.71 -1.53 -14.69
CA ALA A 126 5.05 -2.66 -15.36
C ALA A 126 3.54 -2.72 -15.08
N ARG A 127 3.13 -2.45 -13.84
CA ARG A 127 1.72 -2.43 -13.45
C ARG A 127 1.02 -1.16 -13.93
N LEU A 128 1.71 -0.02 -13.90
CA LEU A 128 1.17 1.27 -14.34
C LEU A 128 0.77 1.26 -15.81
N VAL A 129 1.59 0.66 -16.69
CA VAL A 129 1.30 0.59 -18.13
C VAL A 129 -0.08 -0.03 -18.38
N GLY A 130 -0.35 -1.20 -17.80
CA GLY A 130 -1.63 -1.87 -17.97
C GLY A 130 -2.82 -1.13 -17.31
N HIS A 131 -2.58 -0.38 -16.23
CA HIS A 131 -3.62 0.47 -15.64
C HIS A 131 -3.96 1.67 -16.54
N ASN A 132 -2.94 2.34 -17.07
CA ASN A 132 -3.08 3.50 -17.95
C ASN A 132 -3.80 3.14 -19.26
N GLU A 133 -3.48 1.98 -19.85
CA GLU A 133 -4.16 1.48 -21.05
C GLU A 133 -5.66 1.28 -20.84
N ARG A 134 -6.07 0.65 -19.72
CA ARG A 134 -7.49 0.45 -19.40
C ARG A 134 -8.21 1.78 -19.17
N ARG A 135 -7.59 2.72 -18.46
CA ARG A 135 -8.14 4.07 -18.24
C ARG A 135 -8.35 4.82 -19.55
N ARG A 136 -7.39 4.73 -20.48
CA ARG A 136 -7.50 5.36 -21.81
C ARG A 136 -8.64 4.78 -22.65
N LYS A 137 -8.85 3.46 -22.62
CA LYS A 137 -9.96 2.81 -23.34
C LYS A 137 -11.32 3.30 -22.84
N ASN A 138 -11.55 3.20 -21.53
CA ASN A 138 -12.81 3.64 -20.93
C ASN A 138 -13.10 5.12 -21.18
N ALA A 139 -12.09 6.00 -21.21
CA ALA A 139 -12.31 7.43 -21.48
C ALA A 139 -12.76 7.72 -22.92
N VAL A 140 -12.48 6.82 -23.87
CA VAL A 140 -12.94 6.94 -25.26
C VAL A 140 -14.38 6.43 -25.39
N ASP A 141 -14.73 5.36 -24.67
CA ASP A 141 -16.07 4.76 -24.70
C ASP A 141 -17.17 5.71 -24.18
N TYR A 142 -16.86 6.63 -23.25
CA TYR A 142 -17.82 7.62 -22.72
C TYR A 142 -17.95 8.92 -23.52
N ARG A 143 -17.11 9.16 -24.52
CA ARG A 143 -17.07 10.44 -25.27
C ARG A 143 -17.83 10.37 -26.61
N GLY A 144 -18.60 9.32 -26.83
CA GLY A 144 -19.36 9.09 -28.05
C GLY A 144 -20.73 8.49 -27.79
N GLU A 145 -21.65 9.30 -27.30
CA GLU A 145 -23.11 9.18 -27.52
C GLU A 145 -23.71 10.58 -27.72
#